data_AF-A0A1C5KLT7-F1
#
_entry.id   AF-A0A1C5KLT7-F1
#
_cell.length_a   1.000
_cell.length_b   1.000
_cell.length_c   1.000
_cell.angle_alpha   90.00
_cell.angle_beta   90.00
_cell.angle_gamma   90.00
#
_symmetry.space_group_name_H-M   'P 1'
#
loop_
_entity.id
_entity.type
_entity.pdbx_description
1 polymer ?
#
loop_
_entity_poly.entity_id
_entity_poly.type
_entity_poly.pdbx_seq_one_letter_code
_entity_poly.pdbx_strand_id
1 'polypeptide(L)' 'MVERIEDTCIRIRSEMNEWMDCIFIVSEEDAVRAEKVLQEAWDSYWEDGDGWCYGNYLEDKLINAGIAFDAYYSDTEG' A
#
# COMPACT_ATOMS: atom_id res chain seq x y z
N MET A 1 -2.67 5.34 -7.08
CA MET A 1 -1.40 5.33 -7.82
C MET A 1 -0.32 4.84 -6.87
N VAL A 2 0.41 3.80 -7.27
CA VAL A 2 1.55 3.27 -6.51
C VAL A 2 2.82 3.90 -7.07
N GLU A 3 3.52 4.67 -6.24
CA GLU A 3 4.78 5.33 -6.55
C GLU A 3 5.87 4.82 -5.62
N ARG A 4 6.96 4.30 -6.18
CA ARG A 4 8.17 4.02 -5.41
C ARG A 4 8.97 5.31 -5.27
N ILE A 5 9.18 5.78 -4.04
CA ILE A 5 9.94 6.99 -3.74
C ILE A 5 11.43 6.67 -3.55
N GLU A 6 11.73 5.58 -2.84
CA GLU A 6 13.09 5.07 -2.62
C GLU A 6 13.09 3.55 -2.83
N ASP A 7 14.27 2.92 -2.90
CA ASP A 7 14.39 1.46 -3.07
C ASP A 7 13.67 0.63 -2.01
N THR A 8 13.30 1.25 -0.88
CA THR A 8 12.60 0.64 0.26
C THR A 8 11.23 1.28 0.54
N CYS A 9 10.87 2.38 -0.13
CA CYS A 9 9.69 3.18 0.22
C CYS A 9 8.68 3.22 -0.92
N ILE A 10 7.47 2.70 -0.65
CA ILE A 10 6.38 2.60 -1.60
C ILE A 10 5.21 3.43 -1.09
N ARG A 11 4.92 4.52 -1.77
CA ARG A 11 3.75 5.36 -1.49
C ARG A 11 2.60 4.96 -2.39
N ILE A 12 1.44 4.79 -1.80
CA ILE A 12 0.19 4.64 -2.53
C ILE A 12 -0.69 5.81 -2.19
N ARG A 13 -1.07 6.57 -3.22
CA ARG A 13 -1.92 7.74 -3.08
C ARG A 13 -3.01 7.75 -4.13
N SER A 14 -4.18 8.26 -3.80
CA SER A 14 -5.22 8.56 -4.78
C SER A 14 -5.26 10.05 -5.07
N GLU A 15 -5.23 10.44 -6.33
CA GLU A 15 -5.39 11.86 -6.71
C GLU A 15 -6.79 12.39 -6.39
N MET A 16 -7.78 11.51 -6.30
CA MET A 16 -9.17 11.88 -6.00
C MET A 16 -9.52 11.76 -4.52
N ASN A 17 -8.69 11.06 -3.72
CA ASN A 17 -8.97 10.74 -2.32
C ASN A 17 -7.71 10.90 -1.47
N GLU A 18 -7.59 12.01 -0.76
CA GLU A 18 -6.45 12.32 0.10
C GLU A 18 -6.31 11.37 1.30
N TRP A 19 -7.44 10.80 1.76
CA TRP A 19 -7.47 9.78 2.81
C TRP A 19 -6.87 8.42 2.38
N MET A 20 -6.67 8.22 1.07
CA MET A 20 -6.01 7.03 0.51
C MET A 20 -4.51 7.27 0.28
N ASP A 21 -3.86 8.07 1.14
CA ASP A 21 -2.41 8.26 1.14
C ASP A 21 -1.78 7.36 2.21
N CYS A 22 -1.12 6.31 1.76
CA CYS A 22 -0.47 5.30 2.58
C CYS A 22 0.97 5.13 2.11
N ILE A 23 1.91 5.05 3.05
CA ILE A 23 3.33 4.83 2.77
C ILE A 23 3.75 3.53 3.42
N PHE A 24 4.31 2.61 2.64
CA PHE A 24 4.83 1.34 3.08
C PHE A 24 6.34 1.33 2.93
N ILE A 25 7.04 1.09 4.03
CA ILE A 25 8.48 0.92 4.06
C ILE A 25 8.78 -0.55 4.19
N VAL A 26 9.57 -1.09 3.27
CA VAL A 26 9.93 -2.51 3.16
C VAL A 26 11.43 -2.65 3.00
N SER A 27 11.96 -3.84 3.26
CA SER A 27 13.37 -4.14 2.98
C SER A 27 13.65 -4.05 1.47
N GLU A 28 14.87 -3.65 1.09
CA GLU A 28 15.28 -3.51 -0.32
C GLU A 28 15.10 -4.82 -1.11
N GLU A 29 15.40 -5.96 -0.46
CA GLU A 29 15.26 -7.30 -1.04
C GLU A 29 13.79 -7.64 -1.36
N ASP A 30 12.86 -7.17 -0.54
CA ASP A 30 11.42 -7.41 -0.70
C ASP A 30 10.73 -6.30 -1.47
N ALA A 31 11.37 -5.16 -1.71
CA ALA A 31 10.74 -3.98 -2.27
C ALA A 31 10.12 -4.24 -3.65
N VAL A 32 10.82 -4.97 -4.52
CA VAL A 32 10.30 -5.35 -5.85
C VAL A 32 9.05 -6.21 -5.72
N ARG A 33 9.04 -7.11 -4.73
CA ARG A 33 7.89 -7.99 -4.48
C ARG A 33 6.74 -7.22 -3.86
N ALA A 34 7.01 -6.35 -2.90
CA ALA A 34 6.05 -5.51 -2.22
C ALA A 34 5.36 -4.55 -3.18
N GLU A 35 6.13 -3.88 -4.06
CA GLU A 35 5.58 -2.98 -5.08
C GLU A 35 4.59 -3.73 -5.97
N LYS A 36 4.96 -4.92 -6.42
CA LYS A 36 4.10 -5.73 -7.28
C LYS A 36 2.82 -6.15 -6.55
N VAL A 37 2.95 -6.63 -5.31
CA VAL A 37 1.80 -7.00 -4.46
C VAL A 37 0.88 -5.80 -4.22
N LEU A 38 1.44 -4.62 -3.95
CA LEU A 38 0.68 -3.38 -3.72
C LEU A 38 0.03 -2.85 -5.00
N GLN A 39 0.67 -2.99 -6.16
CA GLN A 39 0.05 -2.67 -7.46
C GLN A 39 -1.11 -3.60 -7.78
N GLU A 40 -0.94 -4.91 -7.62
CA GLU A 40 -2.01 -5.89 -7.82
C GLU A 40 -3.16 -5.66 -6.83
N ALA A 41 -2.84 -5.33 -5.57
CA ALA A 41 -3.81 -4.98 -4.56
C ALA A 41 -4.56 -3.68 -4.90
N TRP A 42 -3.86 -2.64 -5.37
CA TRP A 42 -4.49 -1.39 -5.82
C TRP A 42 -5.50 -1.65 -6.95
N ASP A 43 -5.13 -2.44 -7.94
CA ASP A 43 -6.00 -2.76 -9.08
C ASP A 43 -7.22 -3.59 -8.63
N SER A 44 -6.97 -4.64 -7.85
CA SER A 44 -8.04 -5.53 -7.33
C SER A 44 -8.96 -4.84 -6.32
N TYR A 45 -8.49 -3.82 -5.58
CA TYR A 45 -9.31 -3.14 -4.58
C TYR A 45 -10.55 -2.47 -5.20
N TRP A 46 -10.46 -1.99 -6.45
CA TRP A 46 -11.60 -1.40 -7.16
C TRP A 46 -12.69 -2.43 -7.53
N GLU A 47 -12.34 -3.72 -7.60
CA GLU A 47 -13.25 -4.80 -7.98
C GLU A 47 -13.72 -5.65 -6.77
N ASP A 48 -12.82 -5.93 -5.82
CA ASP A 48 -13.00 -6.88 -4.71
C ASP A 48 -12.94 -6.21 -3.32
N GLY A 49 -12.47 -4.97 -3.25
CA GLY A 49 -12.22 -4.25 -1.98
C GLY A 49 -13.44 -3.52 -1.40
N ASP A 50 -14.63 -3.67 -1.99
CA ASP A 50 -15.84 -2.95 -1.58
C ASP A 50 -16.23 -3.33 -0.13
N GLY A 51 -16.04 -2.38 0.79
CA GLY A 51 -16.34 -2.54 2.22
C GLY A 51 -15.13 -2.76 3.14
N TRP A 52 -13.90 -2.82 2.60
CA TRP A 52 -12.68 -2.89 3.41
C TRP A 52 -12.02 -1.52 3.56
N CYS A 53 -11.36 -1.29 4.70
CA CYS A 53 -10.48 -0.14 4.83
C CYS A 53 -9.27 -0.36 3.92
N TYR A 54 -8.96 0.63 3.08
CA TYR A 54 -7.92 0.53 2.06
C TYR A 54 -6.55 0.14 2.65
N GLY A 55 -6.14 0.79 3.74
CA GLY A 55 -4.91 0.46 4.47
C GLY A 55 -4.87 -1.01 4.89
N ASN A 56 -5.90 -1.47 5.62
CA ASN A 56 -6.00 -2.87 6.05
C ASN A 56 -5.93 -3.88 4.90
N TYR A 57 -6.55 -3.57 3.75
CA TYR A 57 -6.51 -4.47 2.59
C TYR A 57 -5.08 -4.63 2.05
N LEU A 58 -4.33 -3.52 1.93
CA LEU A 58 -2.94 -3.57 1.50
C LEU A 58 -2.04 -4.31 2.49
N GLU A 59 -2.22 -4.03 3.79
CA GLU A 59 -1.49 -4.71 4.86
C GLU A 59 -1.70 -6.21 4.80
N ASP A 60 -2.95 -6.65 4.66
CA ASP A 60 -3.27 -8.08 4.55
C ASP A 60 -2.54 -8.73 3.36
N LYS A 61 -2.47 -8.07 2.20
CA LYS A 61 -1.74 -8.62 1.04
C LYS A 61 -0.25 -8.74 1.30
N LEU A 62 0.37 -7.76 1.95
CA LEU A 62 1.79 -7.82 2.29
C LEU A 62 2.07 -8.90 3.35
N ILE A 63 1.21 -9.04 4.37
CA ILE A 63 1.29 -10.10 5.39
C ILE A 63 1.16 -11.47 4.74
N ASN A 64 0.16 -11.67 3.87
CA ASN A 64 -0.02 -12.93 3.13
C ASN A 64 1.15 -13.23 2.19
N ALA A 65 1.81 -12.20 1.65
CA ALA A 65 3.02 -12.36 0.86
C ALA A 65 4.26 -12.71 1.71
N GLY A 66 4.16 -12.60 3.04
CA GLY A 66 5.26 -12.83 3.98
C GLY A 66 6.30 -11.70 3.98
N ILE A 67 5.89 -10.49 3.61
CA ILE A 67 6.76 -9.31 3.50
C ILE A 67 6.68 -8.52 4.81
N ALA A 68 7.83 -8.22 5.39
CA ALA A 68 7.91 -7.30 6.52
C ALA A 68 7.80 -5.86 6.00
N PHE A 69 6.87 -5.09 6.55
CA PHE A 69 6.66 -3.70 6.19
C PHE A 69 6.35 -2.84 7.42
N ASP A 70 6.57 -1.55 7.27
CA ASP A 70 6.13 -0.50 8.20
C ASP A 70 5.14 0.40 7.44
N ALA A 71 3.92 0.55 7.94
CA ALA A 71 2.86 1.31 7.28
C ALA A 71 2.63 2.66 7.99
N TYR A 72 2.63 3.73 7.21
CA TYR A 72 2.30 5.08 7.65
C TYR A 72 1.09 5.58 6.88
N TYR A 73 0.07 5.96 7.63
CA TYR A 73 -1.16 6.52 7.08
C TYR A 73 -1.15 8.02 7.31
N SER A 74 -1.51 8.78 6.29
CA SER A 74 -1.75 10.21 6.47
C SER A 74 -3.09 10.37 7.20
N ASP A 75 -3.04 10.21 8.52
CA ASP A 75 -4.19 10.46 9.37
C ASP A 75 -4.52 11.95 9.29
N THR A 76 -5.60 12.26 8.56
CA THR A 76 -6.19 13.60 8.63
C THR A 76 -7.09 13.64 9.87
N GLU A 77 -6.49 13.54 11.06
CA GLU A 77 -7.14 14.01 12.29
C GLU A 77 -7.08 15.54 12.24
N GLY A 78 -8.10 16.12 11.61
CA GLY A 78 -8.42 17.56 11.63
C GLY A 78 -9.82 17.78 12.18
#